data_AF-A0A1A9HYG1-F1
#
_entry.id   AF-A0A1A9HYG1-F1
#
_cell.length_a   1.000
_cell.length_b   1.000
_cell.length_c   1.000
_cell.angle_alpha   90.00
_cell.angle_beta   90.00
_cell.angle_gamma   90.00
#
_symmetry.space_group_name_H-M   'P 1'
#
loop_
_entity.id
_entity.type
_entity.pdbx_description
1 polymer ?
#
loop_
_entity_poly.entity_id
_entity_poly.type
_entity_poly.pdbx_seq_one_letter_code
_entity_poly.pdbx_strand_id
1 'polypeptide(L)'
;MKISKHILIGLSLAINIIGYAEVKVSDTFIKQDVLAEPKVRVLLLRESTTALIEAKGAYRVYGDNVLLQTAAQGQRCAVHALYEGIRWGEHYPGVQCLKIEPAEVTASLFLNGIQYQGSLYIHQTADHCIRISNEVTIEDYLKSVLSIKYLRELDKEALSACVILERTALYEKLLAKNPQNFFHLKAEEEGYAGFGVTKQFYGVEEAVDWTARLVIDSPEGLVVDADSLLKSHVDRFAIEGYNARQILEQFYKNIDFVVIESWDEDCEREIS
;
A
#
# COMPACT_ATOMS: atom_id res chain seq x y z
N MET A 1 -18.82 -2.75 22.66
CA MET A 1 -18.82 -3.98 21.83
C MET A 1 -17.47 -4.08 21.17
N LYS A 2 -16.65 -5.08 21.55
CA LYS A 2 -15.35 -5.34 20.93
C LYS A 2 -15.61 -6.00 19.57
N ILE A 3 -15.39 -5.26 18.50
CA ILE A 3 -15.45 -5.80 17.14
C ILE A 3 -14.12 -6.53 16.94
N SER A 4 -14.17 -7.87 16.89
CA SER A 4 -13.02 -8.70 16.59
C SER A 4 -12.78 -8.66 15.09
N LYS A 5 -11.83 -7.84 14.63
CA LYS A 5 -11.23 -7.96 13.30
C LYS A 5 -10.05 -8.92 13.45
N HIS A 6 -10.04 -10.02 12.71
CA HIS A 6 -9.02 -11.06 12.82
C HIS A 6 -7.81 -10.71 11.95
N ILE A 7 -6.74 -10.19 12.56
CA ILE A 7 -5.41 -10.15 11.96
C ILE A 7 -4.71 -11.43 12.41
N LEU A 8 -4.24 -12.25 11.46
CA LEU A 8 -3.38 -13.39 11.81
C LEU A 8 -1.98 -12.84 12.13
N ILE A 9 -1.56 -13.01 13.38
CA ILE A 9 -0.28 -12.51 13.92
C ILE A 9 0.60 -13.74 14.21
N GLY A 10 1.74 -13.85 13.51
CA GLY A 10 2.76 -14.84 13.81
C GLY A 10 3.63 -14.40 14.99
N LEU A 11 3.72 -15.23 16.03
CA LEU A 11 4.57 -14.97 17.22
C LEU A 11 5.99 -15.53 16.98
N SER A 12 7.05 -14.72 17.17
CA SER A 12 8.44 -15.20 17.13
C SER A 12 9.08 -15.22 18.52
N LEU A 13 9.61 -16.37 18.94
CA LEU A 13 10.38 -16.56 20.17
C LEU A 13 11.88 -16.43 19.84
N ALA A 14 12.56 -15.42 20.40
CA ALA A 14 13.99 -15.24 20.19
C ALA A 14 14.83 -16.01 21.22
N ILE A 15 15.79 -16.81 20.74
CA ILE A 15 16.86 -17.41 21.54
C ILE A 15 18.12 -16.56 21.32
N ASN A 16 18.71 -16.04 22.40
CA ASN A 16 19.93 -15.22 22.34
C ASN A 16 21.16 -16.10 22.03
N ILE A 17 21.87 -15.80 20.94
CA ILE A 17 23.25 -16.24 20.72
C ILE A 17 24.09 -15.00 20.39
N ILE A 18 25.15 -14.80 21.17
CA ILE A 18 26.11 -13.70 21.03
C ILE A 18 27.15 -14.12 19.99
N GLY A 19 27.18 -13.42 18.86
CA GLY A 19 28.24 -13.48 17.86
C GLY A 19 28.21 -12.22 17.02
N TYR A 20 29.33 -11.49 16.95
CA TYR A 20 29.51 -10.34 16.06
C TYR A 20 29.54 -10.83 14.60
N ALA A 21 28.37 -11.05 14.04
CA ALA A 21 28.11 -11.05 12.61
C ALA A 21 27.26 -9.81 12.31
N GLU A 22 27.40 -9.24 11.13
CA GLU A 22 26.53 -8.19 10.61
C GLU A 22 25.11 -8.78 10.50
N VAL A 23 24.33 -8.72 11.59
CA VAL A 23 22.97 -9.27 11.67
C VAL A 23 22.10 -8.39 10.80
N LYS A 24 21.87 -8.85 9.56
CA LYS A 24 20.84 -8.25 8.72
C LYS A 24 19.52 -8.39 9.45
N VAL A 25 18.66 -7.37 9.39
CA VAL A 25 17.29 -7.42 9.92
C VAL A 25 16.60 -8.75 9.54
N SER A 26 16.87 -9.29 8.34
CA SER A 26 16.38 -10.59 7.86
C SER A 26 16.82 -11.82 8.66
N ASP A 27 17.96 -11.80 9.33
CA ASP A 27 18.55 -13.01 9.93
C ASP A 27 17.90 -13.35 11.28
N THR A 28 17.16 -12.39 11.85
CA THR A 28 16.36 -12.54 13.08
C THR A 28 14.89 -12.85 12.83
N PHE A 29 14.39 -12.63 11.62
CA PHE A 29 12.97 -12.81 11.29
C PHE A 29 12.82 -13.96 10.28
N ILE A 30 12.28 -15.07 10.77
CA ILE A 30 11.98 -16.25 9.95
C ILE A 30 11.13 -15.80 8.76
N LYS A 31 11.62 -16.06 7.54
CA LYS A 31 10.85 -15.83 6.31
C LYS A 31 9.56 -16.67 6.37
N GLN A 32 8.44 -16.01 6.62
CA GLN A 32 7.11 -16.63 6.64
C GLN A 32 6.43 -16.50 5.28
N ASP A 33 5.79 -17.58 4.85
CA ASP A 33 5.04 -17.66 3.60
C ASP A 33 3.84 -16.71 3.61
N VAL A 34 3.57 -16.06 2.48
CA VAL A 34 2.49 -15.08 2.32
C VAL A 34 1.23 -15.81 1.87
N LEU A 35 0.12 -15.61 2.59
CA LEU A 35 -1.19 -16.13 2.16
C LEU A 35 -1.86 -15.19 1.14
N ALA A 36 -1.86 -13.88 1.42
CA ALA A 36 -2.30 -12.83 0.50
C ALA A 36 -1.66 -11.50 0.87
N GLU A 37 -1.04 -10.81 -0.10
CA GLU A 37 -0.43 -9.50 0.15
C GLU A 37 -1.50 -8.45 0.47
N PRO A 38 -1.37 -7.72 1.59
CA PRO A 38 -2.29 -6.64 1.94
C PRO A 38 -2.32 -5.53 0.89
N LYS A 39 -3.53 -5.06 0.57
CA LYS A 39 -3.75 -4.00 -0.41
C LYS A 39 -4.47 -2.80 0.20
N VAL A 40 -4.29 -1.66 -0.44
CA VAL A 40 -4.98 -0.42 -0.12
C VAL A 40 -5.59 0.16 -1.38
N ARG A 41 -6.79 0.77 -1.26
CA ARG A 41 -7.41 1.50 -2.36
C ARG A 41 -7.32 3.00 -2.14
N VAL A 42 -6.64 3.70 -3.04
CA VAL A 42 -6.37 5.14 -2.96
C VAL A 42 -7.23 5.89 -3.99
N LEU A 43 -8.03 6.85 -3.55
CA LEU A 43 -8.80 7.73 -4.41
C LEU A 43 -7.87 8.66 -5.19
N LEU A 44 -7.93 8.56 -6.52
CA LEU A 44 -7.14 9.38 -7.44
C LEU A 44 -7.96 10.53 -8.04
N LEU A 45 -9.23 10.27 -8.33
CA LEU A 45 -10.15 11.23 -8.93
C LEU A 45 -11.50 11.13 -8.24
N ARG A 46 -11.94 12.21 -7.59
CA ARG A 46 -13.16 12.22 -6.77
C ARG A 46 -14.43 12.22 -7.61
N GLU A 47 -14.44 13.10 -8.62
CA GLU A 47 -15.59 13.33 -9.49
C GLU A 47 -15.11 14.02 -10.77
N SER A 48 -15.43 13.43 -11.92
CA SER A 48 -15.20 14.02 -13.25
C SER A 48 -16.17 13.42 -14.25
N THR A 49 -16.47 14.09 -15.36
CA THR A 49 -17.25 13.49 -16.46
C THR A 49 -16.38 12.64 -17.40
N THR A 50 -15.06 12.81 -17.32
CA THR A 50 -14.09 12.12 -18.17
C THR A 50 -12.74 11.96 -17.50
N ALA A 51 -12.00 10.92 -17.87
CA ALA A 51 -10.58 10.79 -17.60
C ALA A 51 -9.90 10.00 -18.70
N LEU A 52 -8.62 10.24 -18.93
CA LEU A 52 -7.84 9.43 -19.87
C LEU A 52 -7.24 8.24 -19.16
N ILE A 53 -7.55 7.03 -19.61
CA ILE A 53 -6.96 5.80 -19.09
C ILE A 53 -6.20 5.09 -20.20
N GLU A 54 -4.98 4.67 -19.87
CA GLU A 54 -4.10 3.91 -20.75
C GLU A 54 -3.62 2.64 -20.04
N ALA A 55 -3.86 1.50 -20.67
CA ALA A 55 -3.20 0.24 -20.35
C ALA A 55 -2.08 0.03 -21.38
N LYS A 56 -0.82 -0.01 -20.93
CA LYS A 56 0.32 -0.41 -21.76
C LYS A 56 0.63 -1.88 -21.49
N GLY A 57 0.53 -2.72 -22.52
CA GLY A 57 0.68 -4.18 -22.39
C GLY A 57 -0.66 -4.89 -22.19
N ALA A 58 -0.60 -6.19 -21.85
CA ALA A 58 -1.79 -7.01 -21.67
C ALA A 58 -2.60 -6.60 -20.42
N TYR A 59 -3.92 -6.62 -20.52
CA TYR A 59 -4.82 -6.24 -19.43
C TYR A 59 -6.10 -7.08 -19.41
N ARG A 60 -6.78 -7.05 -18.26
CA ARG A 60 -8.11 -7.62 -18.04
C ARG A 60 -9.08 -6.51 -17.61
N VAL A 61 -10.32 -6.63 -18.04
CA VAL A 61 -11.42 -5.75 -17.64
C VAL A 61 -12.46 -6.58 -16.92
N TYR A 62 -12.83 -6.13 -15.73
CA TYR A 62 -13.94 -6.69 -14.98
C TYR A 62 -15.02 -5.62 -14.81
N GLY A 63 -16.28 -5.99 -14.97
CA GLY A 63 -17.43 -5.15 -14.62
C GLY A 63 -18.13 -5.77 -13.44
N ASP A 64 -18.26 -5.02 -12.35
CA ASP A 64 -18.88 -5.46 -11.10
C ASP A 64 -18.32 -6.83 -10.64
N ASN A 65 -17.00 -6.97 -10.73
CA ASN A 65 -16.20 -8.17 -10.43
C ASN A 65 -16.37 -9.37 -11.38
N VAL A 66 -17.12 -9.24 -12.47
CA VAL A 66 -17.23 -10.25 -13.52
C VAL A 66 -16.23 -9.94 -14.64
N LEU A 67 -15.43 -10.93 -15.04
CA LEU A 67 -14.49 -10.76 -16.15
C LEU A 67 -15.26 -10.53 -17.45
N LEU A 68 -15.04 -9.37 -18.08
CA LEU A 68 -15.67 -8.99 -19.34
C LEU A 68 -14.73 -9.21 -20.52
N GLN A 69 -13.46 -8.86 -20.36
CA GLN A 69 -12.48 -8.87 -21.45
C GLN A 69 -11.08 -9.22 -20.94
N THR A 70 -10.33 -9.94 -21.78
CA THR A 70 -8.86 -10.02 -21.70
C THR A 70 -8.28 -9.55 -23.03
N ALA A 71 -7.29 -8.66 -22.99
CA ALA A 71 -6.63 -8.12 -24.17
C ALA A 71 -5.11 -8.30 -24.05
N ALA A 72 -4.49 -8.77 -25.14
CA ALA A 72 -3.03 -8.92 -25.21
C ALA A 72 -2.31 -7.64 -25.63
N GLN A 73 -3.03 -6.69 -26.23
CA GLN A 73 -2.50 -5.40 -26.67
C GLN A 73 -3.06 -4.29 -25.79
N GLY A 74 -2.23 -3.27 -25.54
CA GLY A 74 -2.62 -2.10 -24.75
C GLY A 74 -3.71 -1.26 -25.42
N GLN A 75 -4.40 -0.46 -24.61
CA GLN A 75 -5.47 0.44 -25.04
C GLN A 75 -5.33 1.80 -24.37
N ARG A 76 -5.57 2.88 -25.10
CA ARG A 76 -5.61 4.26 -24.58
C ARG A 76 -6.92 4.92 -25.01
N CYS A 77 -7.82 5.13 -24.05
CA CYS A 77 -9.13 5.71 -24.32
C CYS A 77 -9.57 6.62 -23.18
N ALA A 78 -10.37 7.63 -23.51
CA ALA A 78 -11.13 8.35 -22.49
C ALA A 78 -12.18 7.41 -21.91
N VAL A 79 -12.35 7.48 -20.59
CA VAL A 79 -13.45 6.86 -19.88
C VAL A 79 -14.52 7.89 -19.58
N HIS A 80 -15.78 7.50 -19.75
CA HIS A 80 -16.95 8.34 -19.51
C HIS A 80 -17.99 7.57 -18.70
N ALA A 81 -18.64 8.26 -17.76
CA ALA A 81 -19.91 7.80 -17.22
C ALA A 81 -21.01 8.15 -18.22
N LEU A 82 -21.79 7.16 -18.64
CA LEU A 82 -22.96 7.29 -19.49
C LEU A 82 -24.21 6.98 -18.67
N TYR A 83 -25.39 7.40 -19.13
CA TYR A 83 -26.63 7.17 -18.38
C TYR A 83 -26.85 5.70 -17.98
N GLU A 84 -26.43 4.76 -18.84
CA GLU A 84 -26.61 3.32 -18.65
C GLU A 84 -25.29 2.56 -18.45
N GLY A 85 -24.28 3.16 -17.82
CA GLY A 85 -23.04 2.46 -17.44
C GLY A 85 -21.79 3.22 -17.83
N ILE A 86 -20.68 2.51 -18.02
CA ILE A 86 -19.37 3.12 -18.26
C ILE A 86 -18.91 2.84 -19.69
N ARG A 87 -18.20 3.79 -20.30
CA ARG A 87 -17.54 3.60 -21.60
C ARG A 87 -16.05 3.80 -21.48
N TRP A 88 -15.25 2.83 -21.91
CA TRP A 88 -13.81 2.95 -22.10
C TRP A 88 -13.38 2.14 -23.33
N GLY A 89 -13.19 2.82 -24.46
CA GLY A 89 -13.06 2.18 -25.78
C GLY A 89 -14.42 1.65 -26.26
N GLU A 90 -14.91 0.60 -25.62
CA GLU A 90 -16.25 0.05 -25.77
C GLU A 90 -17.20 0.54 -24.66
N HIS A 91 -18.49 0.33 -24.85
CA HIS A 91 -19.52 0.65 -23.86
C HIS A 91 -19.88 -0.62 -23.08
N TYR A 92 -19.94 -0.50 -21.76
CA TYR A 92 -20.33 -1.55 -20.81
C TYR A 92 -21.69 -1.19 -20.17
N PRO A 93 -22.82 -1.65 -20.74
CA PRO A 93 -24.15 -1.33 -20.24
C PRO A 93 -24.40 -1.95 -18.86
N GLY A 94 -25.05 -1.20 -17.97
CA GLY A 94 -25.44 -1.64 -16.63
C GLY A 94 -24.30 -1.74 -15.61
N VAL A 95 -23.04 -1.65 -16.04
CA VAL A 95 -21.87 -1.76 -15.16
C VAL A 95 -21.69 -0.51 -14.32
N GLN A 96 -21.67 -0.67 -12.99
CA GLN A 96 -21.46 0.43 -12.04
C GLN A 96 -19.98 0.65 -11.72
N CYS A 97 -19.19 -0.41 -11.76
CA CYS A 97 -17.77 -0.39 -11.46
C CYS A 97 -16.97 -1.20 -12.49
N LEU A 98 -16.05 -0.53 -13.19
CA LEU A 98 -15.05 -1.20 -14.01
C LEU A 98 -13.73 -1.31 -13.25
N LYS A 99 -13.15 -2.51 -13.22
CA LYS A 99 -11.77 -2.75 -12.81
C LYS A 99 -10.92 -3.05 -14.03
N ILE A 100 -9.83 -2.31 -14.18
CA ILE A 100 -8.79 -2.57 -15.18
C ILE A 100 -7.57 -3.08 -14.43
N GLU A 101 -7.10 -4.27 -14.80
CA GLU A 101 -6.01 -4.99 -14.14
C GLU A 101 -4.91 -5.34 -15.16
N PRO A 102 -3.63 -5.06 -14.86
CA PRO A 102 -2.52 -5.56 -15.68
C PRO A 102 -2.52 -7.10 -15.68
N ALA A 103 -2.42 -7.72 -16.85
CA ALA A 103 -2.38 -9.17 -16.96
C ALA A 103 -0.96 -9.76 -16.79
N GLU A 104 0.06 -8.92 -16.88
CA GLU A 104 1.48 -9.29 -16.85
C GLU A 104 2.28 -8.27 -16.03
N VAL A 105 3.42 -8.70 -15.46
CA VAL A 105 4.29 -7.84 -14.63
C VAL A 105 4.88 -6.66 -15.40
N THR A 106 5.05 -6.81 -16.72
CA THR A 106 5.55 -5.74 -17.60
C THR A 106 4.46 -4.75 -18.03
N ALA A 107 3.19 -5.05 -17.77
CA ALA A 107 2.09 -4.17 -18.12
C ALA A 107 1.92 -3.05 -17.07
N SER A 108 1.45 -1.88 -17.51
CA SER A 108 1.29 -0.71 -16.65
C SER A 108 0.03 0.06 -16.98
N LEU A 109 -0.57 0.67 -15.96
CA LEU A 109 -1.75 1.51 -16.10
C LEU A 109 -1.38 2.97 -15.89
N PHE A 110 -2.03 3.84 -16.65
CA PHE A 110 -1.89 5.29 -16.53
C PHE A 110 -3.26 5.93 -16.42
N LEU A 111 -3.35 6.91 -15.52
CA LEU A 111 -4.48 7.81 -15.39
C LEU A 111 -3.99 9.23 -15.67
N ASN A 112 -4.55 9.88 -16.68
CA ASN A 112 -4.17 11.22 -17.13
C ASN A 112 -2.65 11.38 -17.34
N GLY A 113 -1.99 10.32 -17.82
CA GLY A 113 -0.55 10.30 -18.09
C GLY A 113 0.34 9.95 -16.90
N ILE A 114 -0.21 9.81 -15.69
CA ILE A 114 0.53 9.36 -14.51
C ILE A 114 0.45 7.84 -14.41
N GLN A 115 1.59 7.17 -14.25
CA GLN A 115 1.67 5.72 -14.11
C GLN A 115 1.31 5.27 -12.69
N TYR A 116 0.49 4.23 -12.58
CA TYR A 116 0.13 3.59 -11.32
C TYR A 116 0.43 2.09 -11.38
N GLN A 117 0.86 1.52 -10.24
CA GLN A 117 0.96 0.08 -10.05
C GLN A 117 -0.36 -0.49 -9.56
N GLY A 118 -0.59 -1.79 -9.75
CA GLY A 118 -1.84 -2.44 -9.37
C GLY A 118 -2.98 -2.18 -10.34
N SER A 119 -4.21 -2.14 -9.82
CA SER A 119 -5.45 -2.06 -10.62
C SER A 119 -6.12 -0.71 -10.51
N LEU A 120 -6.80 -0.25 -11.56
CA LEU A 120 -7.66 0.94 -11.52
C LEU A 120 -9.12 0.52 -11.41
N TYR A 121 -9.84 1.12 -10.46
CA TYR A 121 -11.28 0.98 -10.34
C TYR A 121 -11.95 2.29 -10.74
N ILE A 122 -12.93 2.21 -11.63
CA ILE A 122 -13.72 3.32 -12.14
C ILE A 122 -15.15 3.09 -11.73
N HIS A 123 -15.67 3.92 -10.85
CA HIS A 123 -17.02 3.84 -10.33
C HIS A 123 -17.85 4.97 -10.90
N GLN A 124 -19.02 4.64 -11.43
CA GLN A 124 -20.00 5.62 -11.84
C GLN A 124 -20.72 6.20 -10.60
N THR A 125 -20.81 7.52 -10.48
CA THR A 125 -21.59 8.18 -9.42
C THR A 125 -23.03 8.42 -9.89
N ALA A 126 -23.92 8.71 -8.93
CA ALA A 126 -25.32 9.04 -9.22
C ALA A 126 -25.47 10.27 -10.16
N ASP A 127 -24.51 11.19 -10.12
CA ASP A 127 -24.51 12.43 -10.91
C ASP A 127 -23.92 12.27 -12.33
N HIS A 128 -23.82 11.02 -12.82
CA HIS A 128 -23.20 10.69 -14.10
C HIS A 128 -21.74 11.17 -14.23
N CYS A 129 -21.03 11.19 -13.10
CA CYS A 129 -19.60 11.38 -13.04
C CYS A 129 -18.90 10.03 -12.81
N ILE A 130 -17.59 10.00 -12.99
CA ILE A 130 -16.72 8.92 -12.62
C ILE A 130 -15.89 9.30 -11.40
N ARG A 131 -15.68 8.30 -10.55
CA ARG A 131 -14.71 8.29 -9.47
C ARG A 131 -13.67 7.24 -9.78
N ILE A 132 -12.38 7.57 -9.68
CA ILE A 132 -11.31 6.63 -9.97
C ILE A 132 -10.44 6.43 -8.74
N SER A 133 -10.18 5.16 -8.43
CA SER A 133 -9.26 4.77 -7.38
C SER A 133 -8.28 3.72 -7.88
N ASN A 134 -7.15 3.61 -7.20
CA ASN A 134 -6.13 2.63 -7.49
C ASN A 134 -5.98 1.66 -6.32
N GLU A 135 -6.10 0.37 -6.60
CA GLU A 135 -5.81 -0.69 -5.65
C GLU A 135 -4.38 -1.18 -5.88
N VAL A 136 -3.57 -1.11 -4.84
CA VAL A 136 -2.13 -1.36 -4.87
C VAL A 136 -1.72 -2.07 -3.58
N THR A 137 -0.59 -2.79 -3.60
CA THR A 137 -0.05 -3.41 -2.38
C THR A 137 0.35 -2.32 -1.38
N ILE A 138 0.34 -2.64 -0.09
CA ILE A 138 0.82 -1.72 0.95
C ILE A 138 2.29 -1.33 0.69
N GLU A 139 3.12 -2.27 0.24
CA GLU A 139 4.54 -2.02 0.00
C GLU A 139 4.76 -1.06 -1.18
N ASP A 140 4.06 -1.26 -2.31
CA ASP A 140 4.16 -0.35 -3.47
C ASP A 140 3.57 1.04 -3.16
N TYR A 141 2.53 1.10 -2.33
CA TYR A 141 2.01 2.36 -1.81
C TYR A 141 3.05 3.11 -0.97
N LEU A 142 3.70 2.43 -0.02
CA LEU A 142 4.74 3.01 0.83
C LEU A 142 5.93 3.49 -0.02
N LYS A 143 6.39 2.71 -0.99
CA LYS A 143 7.44 3.14 -1.94
C LYS A 143 7.06 4.46 -2.61
N SER A 144 5.82 4.57 -3.10
CA SER A 144 5.37 5.80 -3.76
C SER A 144 5.31 7.01 -2.82
N VAL A 145 4.80 6.85 -1.60
CA VAL A 145 4.62 7.98 -0.67
C VAL A 145 5.95 8.38 -0.02
N LEU A 146 6.72 7.40 0.44
CA LEU A 146 7.94 7.63 1.20
C LEU A 146 9.08 8.15 0.32
N SER A 147 9.12 7.81 -0.97
CA SER A 147 10.11 8.39 -1.90
C SER A 147 9.94 9.90 -2.13
N ILE A 148 8.75 10.46 -1.86
CA ILE A 148 8.51 11.90 -1.87
C ILE A 148 8.75 12.51 -0.49
N LYS A 149 8.46 11.75 0.58
CA LYS A 149 8.62 12.21 1.97
C LYS A 149 10.10 12.30 2.36
N TYR A 150 10.91 11.30 2.02
CA TYR A 150 12.31 11.20 2.40
C TYR A 150 13.24 11.57 1.23
N LEU A 151 13.38 12.87 1.00
CA LEU A 151 14.22 13.43 -0.08
C LEU A 151 15.71 13.59 0.31
N ARG A 152 16.14 12.92 1.39
CA ARG A 152 17.53 12.93 1.86
C ARG A 152 18.00 11.51 2.11
N GLU A 153 19.28 11.28 1.88
CA GLU A 153 19.93 10.03 2.26
C GLU A 153 19.94 9.92 3.79
N LEU A 154 19.35 8.83 4.28
CA LEU A 154 19.37 8.42 5.68
C LEU A 154 20.19 7.14 5.78
N ASP A 155 20.73 6.87 6.97
CA ASP A 155 21.28 5.54 7.20
C ASP A 155 20.18 4.48 6.98
N LYS A 156 20.57 3.35 6.37
CA LYS A 156 19.69 2.22 6.10
C LYS A 156 18.85 1.83 7.32
N GLU A 157 19.46 1.71 8.49
CA GLU A 157 18.78 1.21 9.70
C GLU A 157 17.83 2.28 10.27
N ALA A 158 18.22 3.55 10.18
CA ALA A 158 17.37 4.68 10.53
C ALA A 158 16.15 4.80 9.60
N LEU A 159 16.35 4.67 8.28
CA LEU A 159 15.28 4.67 7.30
C LEU A 159 14.35 3.47 7.49
N SER A 160 14.91 2.29 7.73
CA SER A 160 14.14 1.08 8.03
C SER A 160 13.27 1.24 9.29
N ALA A 161 13.79 1.86 10.35
CA ALA A 161 12.99 2.18 11.54
C ALA A 161 11.83 3.14 11.21
N CYS A 162 12.08 4.17 10.40
CA CYS A 162 11.04 5.09 9.95
C CYS A 162 9.96 4.37 9.14
N VAL A 163 10.36 3.52 8.19
CA VAL A 163 9.44 2.75 7.33
C VAL A 163 8.54 1.83 8.17
N ILE A 164 9.07 1.17 9.20
CA ILE A 164 8.27 0.33 10.11
C ILE A 164 7.19 1.17 10.81
N LEU A 165 7.54 2.38 11.28
CA LEU A 165 6.57 3.29 11.91
C LEU A 165 5.51 3.79 10.92
N GLU A 166 5.91 4.17 9.71
CA GLU A 166 4.99 4.60 8.65
C GLU A 166 4.01 3.48 8.27
N ARG A 167 4.52 2.24 8.14
CA ARG A 167 3.69 1.07 7.89
C ARG A 167 2.70 0.82 9.03
N THR A 168 3.18 0.89 10.28
CA THR A 168 2.34 0.71 11.47
C THR A 168 1.23 1.76 11.51
N ALA A 169 1.56 3.03 11.27
CA ALA A 169 0.60 4.13 11.26
C ALA A 169 -0.45 3.97 10.14
N LEU A 170 -0.02 3.50 8.97
CA LEU A 170 -0.93 3.17 7.87
C LEU A 170 -1.92 2.07 8.29
N TYR A 171 -1.46 0.98 8.90
CA TYR A 171 -2.36 -0.08 9.36
C TYR A 171 -3.34 0.40 10.45
N GLU A 172 -2.87 1.16 11.44
CA GLU A 172 -3.76 1.78 12.45
C GLU A 172 -4.83 2.65 11.78
N LYS A 173 -4.44 3.46 10.79
CA LYS A 173 -5.37 4.31 10.01
C LYS A 173 -6.39 3.48 9.23
N LEU A 174 -5.97 2.35 8.63
CA LEU A 174 -6.87 1.46 7.89
C LEU A 174 -7.85 0.73 8.83
N LEU A 175 -7.40 0.29 10.01
CA LEU A 175 -8.24 -0.38 11.00
C LEU A 175 -9.31 0.54 11.59
N ALA A 176 -8.98 1.82 11.79
CA ALA A 176 -9.88 2.85 12.29
C ALA A 176 -10.97 3.26 11.29
N LYS A 177 -10.81 2.96 9.99
CA LYS A 177 -11.75 3.36 8.94
C LYS A 177 -12.93 2.40 8.81
N ASN A 178 -14.04 2.96 8.34
CA ASN A 178 -15.28 2.25 8.07
C ASN A 178 -15.15 1.46 6.75
N PRO A 179 -15.43 0.14 6.74
CA PRO A 179 -15.27 -0.73 5.56
C PRO A 179 -16.20 -0.39 4.38
N GLN A 180 -17.20 0.49 4.55
CA GLN A 180 -18.17 0.79 3.51
C GLN A 180 -17.71 1.77 2.41
N ASN A 181 -16.45 2.20 2.41
CA ASN A 181 -15.96 3.16 1.44
C ASN A 181 -15.34 2.48 0.21
N PHE A 182 -15.71 2.96 -0.97
CA PHE A 182 -15.10 2.55 -2.24
C PHE A 182 -13.56 2.69 -2.26
N PHE A 183 -12.99 3.52 -1.39
CA PHE A 183 -11.55 3.73 -1.23
C PHE A 183 -11.20 3.89 0.26
N HIS A 184 -9.95 3.62 0.61
CA HIS A 184 -9.43 3.76 1.97
C HIS A 184 -8.79 5.13 2.19
N LEU A 185 -8.02 5.61 1.23
CA LEU A 185 -7.19 6.82 1.34
C LEU A 185 -7.46 7.80 0.20
N LYS A 186 -7.08 9.07 0.34
CA LYS A 186 -7.10 10.04 -0.76
C LYS A 186 -5.69 10.42 -1.16
N ALA A 187 -5.41 10.40 -2.46
CA ALA A 187 -4.07 10.67 -2.97
C ALA A 187 -3.55 12.07 -2.56
N GLU A 188 -4.42 13.07 -2.62
CA GLU A 188 -4.11 14.47 -2.25
C GLU A 188 -3.74 14.65 -0.77
N GLU A 189 -4.33 13.84 0.12
CA GLU A 189 -4.12 13.93 1.57
C GLU A 189 -2.86 13.15 2.00
N GLU A 190 -2.53 12.08 1.28
CA GLU A 190 -1.44 11.17 1.62
C GLU A 190 -0.16 11.39 0.79
N GLY A 191 -0.17 12.31 -0.18
CA GLY A 191 0.97 12.53 -1.08
C GLY A 191 1.22 11.38 -2.08
N TYR A 192 0.20 10.57 -2.38
CA TYR A 192 0.32 9.47 -3.33
C TYR A 192 0.30 9.98 -4.78
N ALA A 193 1.46 10.10 -5.41
CA ALA A 193 1.61 10.66 -6.76
C ALA A 193 1.72 9.62 -7.90
N GLY A 194 1.54 8.34 -7.60
CA GLY A 194 1.74 7.24 -8.53
C GLY A 194 3.21 6.84 -8.70
N PHE A 195 3.45 5.76 -9.44
CA PHE A 195 4.75 5.11 -9.57
C PHE A 195 5.70 5.85 -10.53
N GLY A 196 5.19 6.37 -11.63
CA GLY A 196 6.03 6.98 -12.67
C GLY A 196 6.74 8.27 -12.25
N VAL A 197 6.28 8.90 -11.17
CA VAL A 197 6.80 10.18 -10.65
C VAL A 197 7.77 9.94 -9.47
N THR A 198 7.76 8.74 -8.89
CA THR A 198 8.34 8.46 -7.56
C THR A 198 9.57 7.55 -7.59
N LYS A 199 10.08 7.24 -8.80
CA LYS A 199 11.35 6.54 -8.97
C LYS A 199 12.52 7.45 -8.60
N GLN A 200 12.70 7.70 -7.30
CA GLN A 200 13.78 8.51 -6.74
C GLN A 200 14.58 7.70 -5.71
N PHE A 201 15.89 7.87 -5.82
CA PHE A 201 16.94 7.19 -5.07
C PHE A 201 17.14 7.85 -3.71
N TYR A 202 16.98 7.11 -2.60
CA TYR A 202 17.63 7.36 -1.28
C TYR A 202 17.56 6.09 -0.39
N GLY A 203 17.51 4.89 -0.98
CA GLY A 203 17.39 3.64 -0.22
C GLY A 203 15.97 3.29 0.25
N VAL A 204 14.94 4.07 -0.14
CA VAL A 204 13.55 3.89 0.31
C VAL A 204 12.97 2.56 -0.18
N GLU A 205 13.12 2.23 -1.46
CA GLU A 205 12.61 0.97 -2.00
C GLU A 205 13.24 -0.22 -1.26
N GLU A 206 14.55 -0.18 -1.04
CA GLU A 206 15.30 -1.19 -0.31
C GLU A 206 14.88 -1.29 1.16
N ALA A 207 14.66 -0.16 1.84
CA ALA A 207 14.20 -0.14 3.23
C ALA A 207 12.76 -0.66 3.37
N VAL A 208 11.88 -0.35 2.41
CA VAL A 208 10.53 -0.92 2.33
C VAL A 208 10.61 -2.43 2.13
N ASP A 209 11.42 -2.90 1.18
CA ASP A 209 11.58 -4.34 0.91
C ASP A 209 12.23 -5.09 2.08
N TRP A 210 13.23 -4.49 2.75
CA TRP A 210 13.89 -5.10 3.91
C TRP A 210 13.03 -5.18 5.16
N THR A 211 12.04 -4.30 5.28
CA THR A 211 11.10 -4.28 6.41
C THR A 211 9.70 -4.73 6.00
N ALA A 212 9.57 -5.39 4.84
CA ALA A 212 8.28 -5.74 4.26
C ALA A 212 7.38 -6.42 5.30
N ARG A 213 6.15 -5.89 5.44
CA ARG A 213 5.11 -6.38 6.36
C ARG A 213 5.41 -6.27 7.85
N LEU A 214 6.58 -5.75 8.25
CA LEU A 214 6.95 -5.58 9.65
C LEU A 214 6.28 -4.33 10.24
N VAL A 215 5.57 -4.52 11.35
CA VAL A 215 4.90 -3.47 12.13
C VAL A 215 5.25 -3.60 13.61
N ILE A 216 5.03 -2.52 14.36
CA ILE A 216 5.09 -2.54 15.82
C ILE A 216 3.71 -2.90 16.35
N ASP A 217 3.67 -3.84 17.29
CA ASP A 217 2.53 -4.04 18.18
C ASP A 217 2.86 -3.43 19.55
N SER A 218 2.09 -2.40 19.92
CA SER A 218 2.26 -1.64 21.15
C SER A 218 0.92 -1.57 21.87
N PRO A 219 0.83 -2.00 23.15
CA PRO A 219 -0.39 -1.84 23.94
C PRO A 219 -0.84 -0.38 24.07
N GLU A 220 0.11 0.55 23.93
CA GLU A 220 -0.08 2.00 24.06
C GLU A 220 -0.33 2.66 22.69
N GLY A 221 -0.31 1.89 21.60
CA GLY A 221 -0.29 2.40 20.23
C GLY A 221 1.02 3.08 19.85
N LEU A 222 1.04 3.77 18.71
CA LEU A 222 2.19 4.59 18.32
C LEU A 222 2.32 5.85 19.19
N VAL A 223 3.30 5.84 20.10
CA VAL A 223 3.65 6.99 20.94
C VAL A 223 4.57 7.98 20.21
N VAL A 224 5.40 7.51 19.27
CA VAL A 224 6.37 8.32 18.51
C VAL A 224 6.22 8.06 17.01
N ASP A 225 5.70 9.01 16.25
CA ASP A 225 5.64 8.86 14.79
C ASP A 225 7.04 8.96 14.12
N ALA A 226 7.12 8.57 12.85
CA ALA A 226 8.38 8.60 12.09
C ALA A 226 8.97 10.02 11.98
N ASP A 227 8.14 11.06 11.91
CA ASP A 227 8.61 12.45 11.85
C ASP A 227 9.26 12.89 13.18
N SER A 228 8.73 12.42 14.30
CA SER A 228 9.30 12.62 15.63
C SER A 228 10.59 11.83 15.81
N LEU A 229 10.66 10.60 15.28
CA LEU A 229 11.88 9.80 15.24
C LEU A 229 12.99 10.50 14.42
N LEU A 230 12.67 11.10 13.28
CA LEU A 230 13.67 11.84 12.50
C LEU A 230 14.22 13.06 13.24
N LYS A 231 13.39 13.75 14.04
CA LYS A 231 13.82 14.90 14.85
C LYS A 231 14.72 14.53 16.03
N SER A 232 14.71 13.27 16.46
CA SER A 232 15.53 12.79 17.59
C SER A 232 16.97 12.42 17.19
N HIS A 233 17.41 12.76 15.97
CA HIS A 233 18.73 12.43 15.43
C HIS A 233 19.00 10.94 15.35
N VAL A 234 18.01 10.19 14.84
CA VAL A 234 18.06 8.72 14.69
C VAL A 234 19.30 8.21 13.96
N ASP A 235 19.86 8.98 13.02
CA ASP A 235 21.09 8.65 12.30
C ASP A 235 22.27 8.39 13.26
N ARG A 236 22.28 9.03 14.43
CA ARG A 236 23.33 8.82 15.43
C ARG A 236 23.31 7.39 15.97
N PHE A 237 22.14 6.81 16.22
CA PHE A 237 22.05 5.42 16.70
C PHE A 237 22.54 4.44 15.64
N ALA A 238 22.20 4.70 14.37
CA ALA A 238 22.69 3.89 13.28
C ALA A 238 24.23 3.97 13.13
N ILE A 239 24.81 5.17 13.26
CA ILE A 239 26.28 5.37 13.31
C ILE A 239 26.91 4.62 14.50
N GLU A 240 26.21 4.57 15.64
CA GLU A 240 26.62 3.81 16.83
C GLU A 240 26.43 2.29 16.67
N GLY A 241 25.93 1.82 15.52
CA GLY A 241 25.80 0.41 15.15
C GLY A 241 24.47 -0.24 15.53
N TYR A 242 23.46 0.55 15.89
CA TYR A 242 22.13 0.05 16.21
C TYR A 242 21.38 -0.30 14.92
N ASN A 243 20.73 -1.48 14.89
CA ASN A 243 19.79 -1.82 13.83
C ASN A 243 18.42 -1.17 14.05
N ALA A 244 17.56 -1.22 13.02
CA ALA A 244 16.22 -0.61 13.05
C ALA A 244 15.38 -0.99 14.28
N ARG A 245 15.46 -2.27 14.69
CA ARG A 245 14.76 -2.76 15.88
C ARG A 245 15.29 -2.11 17.16
N GLN A 246 16.60 -2.15 17.36
CA GLN A 246 17.25 -1.59 18.55
C GLN A 246 17.05 -0.07 18.64
N ILE A 247 16.99 0.61 17.49
CA ILE A 247 16.61 2.03 17.40
C ILE A 247 15.21 2.23 17.96
N LEU A 248 14.22 1.48 17.47
CA LEU A 248 12.82 1.62 17.91
C LEU A 248 12.64 1.26 19.40
N GLU A 249 13.36 0.27 19.90
CA GLU A 249 13.40 -0.10 21.33
C GLU A 249 13.94 1.02 22.25
N GLN A 250 14.63 2.05 21.71
CA GLN A 250 14.99 3.25 22.50
C GLN A 250 13.80 4.17 22.77
N PHE A 251 12.80 4.16 21.89
CA PHE A 251 11.65 5.07 21.95
C PHE A 251 10.39 4.41 22.49
N TYR A 252 10.30 3.08 22.36
CA TYR A 252 9.16 2.30 22.74
C TYR A 252 9.49 1.30 23.83
N LYS A 253 8.59 1.16 24.81
CA LYS A 253 8.70 0.16 25.88
C LYS A 253 7.68 -0.94 25.64
N ASN A 254 8.07 -2.19 25.96
CA ASN A 254 7.19 -3.35 25.87
C ASN A 254 6.53 -3.52 24.48
N ILE A 255 7.27 -3.25 23.42
CA ILE A 255 6.80 -3.48 22.06
C ILE A 255 7.17 -4.87 21.57
N ASP A 256 6.28 -5.44 20.78
CA ASP A 256 6.54 -6.60 19.96
C ASP A 256 6.62 -6.19 18.49
N PHE A 257 7.37 -6.97 17.71
CA PHE A 257 7.48 -6.80 16.27
C PHE A 257 6.71 -7.91 15.59
N VAL A 258 5.75 -7.53 14.77
CA VAL A 258 4.80 -8.44 14.14
C VAL A 258 4.93 -8.36 12.62
N VAL A 259 4.85 -9.52 11.97
CA VAL A 259 4.75 -9.63 10.51
C VAL A 259 3.31 -9.87 10.14
N ILE A 260 2.76 -9.06 9.24
CA ILE A 260 1.39 -9.23 8.74
C ILE A 260 1.38 -10.29 7.63
N GLU A 261 0.72 -11.43 7.88
CA GLU A 261 0.71 -12.58 6.98
C GLU A 261 -0.43 -12.54 5.94
N SER A 262 -1.55 -11.90 6.30
CA SER A 262 -2.73 -11.75 5.45
C SER A 262 -3.58 -10.56 5.89
N TRP A 263 -4.26 -9.93 4.94
CA TRP A 263 -5.29 -8.92 5.19
C TRP A 263 -6.55 -9.33 4.42
N ASP A 264 -7.59 -9.73 5.14
CA ASP A 264 -8.84 -10.16 4.53
C ASP A 264 -9.94 -9.13 4.78
N GLU A 265 -10.38 -8.44 3.72
CA GLU A 265 -11.51 -7.51 3.78
C GLU A 265 -12.85 -8.22 3.59
N ASP A 266 -12.86 -9.50 3.18
CA ASP A 266 -14.04 -10.21 2.68
C ASP A 266 -14.81 -11.04 3.74
N CYS A 267 -14.47 -10.93 5.03
CA CYS A 267 -15.09 -11.73 6.10
C CYS A 267 -16.58 -11.41 6.44
N GLU A 268 -17.31 -10.65 5.62
CA GLU A 268 -18.77 -10.47 5.77
C GLU A 268 -19.62 -11.16 4.68
N ARG A 269 -19.08 -12.15 3.95
CA ARG A 269 -19.85 -12.96 2.98
C ARG A 269 -20.30 -14.34 3.47
N GLU A 270 -20.25 -14.61 4.78
CA GLU A 270 -20.81 -15.83 5.38
C GLU A 270 -21.76 -15.53 6.56
N ILE A 271 -22.80 -14.71 6.34
CA ILE A 271 -24.06 -14.89 7.07
C ILE A 271 -25.19 -14.73 6.06
N SER A 272 -25.64 -15.88 5.54
CA SER A 272 -26.91 -16.06 4.84
C SER A 272 -28.10 -15.79 5.75
#